data_AF-A0A957WY87-F1
#
_entry.id   AF-A0A957WY87-F1
#
_cell.length_a   1.000
_cell.length_b   1.000
_cell.length_c   1.000
_cell.angle_alpha   90.00
_cell.angle_beta   90.00
_cell.angle_gamma   90.00
#
_symmetry.space_group_name_H-M   'P 1'
#
loop_
_entity.id
_entity.type
_entity.pdbx_description
1 polymer ?
#
loop_
_entity_poly.entity_id
_entity_poly.type
_entity_poly.pdbx_seq_one_letter_code
_entity_poly.pdbx_strand_id
1 'polypeptide(L)'
;MKISRKGAKLAKEFHTFFALFALFAPLRQLIVTSDPPRTTSVIEGTTMLSFAEKIVFVVLAVGALAYAWYDFKHVYLVIRRGDGTLPSRAAVQERVKTALVQWLTLAPTWKLRPLTSLLHAFIAWGFIFYLLVNVADVLQGFFPIVFLGTGPLGQFYRLLADLATAGVLIGMIYFLLRRFGWNAPVLRYRSNVKLHSKVQAGAIRRDSLIVGLFILFHVGFRLLSDSFHVAQHGPDWGRPFAQALSYAWAGWSDGALVAGEHIGWWGALGLILLFIPYFPYTKHFHLIMSGVNFATKPERTSLGTLAPINFDDESIEEFGVAKIEELPWTHLVDAYACIMCNRCQDVCPAYVTGKELSPSALEVNKR
;
A
#
# COMPACT_ATOMS: atom_id res chain seq x y z
N MET A 1 39.17 -0.36 27.01
CA MET A 1 37.83 -0.95 26.81
C MET A 1 36.82 0.17 26.55
N LYS A 2 36.68 0.60 25.27
CA LYS A 2 35.80 1.72 24.88
C LYS A 2 34.52 1.15 24.24
N ILE A 3 33.43 1.15 25.01
CA ILE A 3 32.09 0.81 24.51
C ILE A 3 31.66 1.90 23.54
N SER A 4 31.37 1.49 22.31
CA SER A 4 31.05 2.34 21.16
C SER A 4 29.76 3.15 21.39
N ARG A 5 29.87 4.49 21.23
CA ARG A 5 28.76 5.45 21.19
C ARG A 5 27.66 5.12 20.14
N LYS A 6 27.85 4.10 19.28
CA LYS A 6 26.81 3.63 18.33
C LYS A 6 25.68 2.84 18.98
N GLY A 7 25.91 2.16 20.11
CA GLY A 7 24.87 1.37 20.80
C GLY A 7 23.79 2.24 21.47
N ALA A 8 24.19 3.36 22.07
CA ALA A 8 23.26 4.26 22.78
C ALA A 8 22.31 5.03 21.85
N LYS A 9 22.68 5.21 20.57
CA LYS A 9 21.81 5.85 19.56
C LYS A 9 20.72 4.88 19.08
N LEU A 10 21.01 3.58 19.02
CA LEU A 10 20.08 2.53 18.63
C LEU A 10 18.97 2.32 19.69
N ALA A 11 19.32 2.40 20.98
CA ALA A 11 18.34 2.32 22.08
C ALA A 11 17.37 3.51 22.11
N LYS A 12 17.80 4.69 21.65
CA LYS A 12 16.97 5.91 21.57
C LYS A 12 15.97 5.86 20.42
N GLU A 13 16.30 5.14 19.33
CA GLU A 13 15.38 4.87 18.22
C GLU A 13 14.32 3.81 18.61
N PHE A 14 14.69 2.84 19.47
CA PHE A 14 13.76 1.86 20.05
C PHE A 14 12.64 2.50 20.90
N HIS A 15 12.94 3.54 21.68
CA HIS A 15 11.92 4.26 22.46
C HIS A 15 10.94 5.07 21.60
N THR A 16 11.40 5.57 20.44
CA THR A 16 10.54 6.37 19.56
C THR A 16 9.53 5.50 18.80
N PHE A 17 9.89 4.24 18.51
CA PHE A 17 8.99 3.28 17.87
C PHE A 17 7.89 2.77 18.81
N PHE A 18 8.18 2.61 20.12
CA PHE A 18 7.17 2.31 21.14
C PHE A 18 6.35 3.53 21.59
N ALA A 19 6.86 4.75 21.43
CA ALA A 19 6.09 5.97 21.69
C ALA A 19 4.88 6.12 20.73
N LEU A 20 4.92 5.49 19.55
CA LEU A 20 3.76 5.37 18.65
C LEU A 20 2.67 4.44 19.21
N PHE A 21 3.00 3.46 20.04
CA PHE A 21 2.02 2.66 20.79
C PHE A 21 1.41 3.44 21.96
N ALA A 22 2.16 4.38 22.56
CA ALA A 22 1.63 5.27 23.60
C ALA A 22 0.62 6.31 23.07
N LEU A 23 0.60 6.57 21.76
CA LEU A 23 -0.44 7.39 21.11
C LEU A 23 -1.83 6.72 21.06
N PHE A 24 -1.93 5.42 21.38
CA PHE A 24 -3.20 4.71 21.55
C PHE A 24 -3.74 4.76 22.99
N ALA A 25 -3.00 5.33 23.95
CA ALA A 25 -3.44 5.43 25.34
C ALA A 25 -4.72 6.29 25.57
N PRO A 26 -5.05 7.34 24.79
CA PRO A 26 -6.27 8.10 25.03
C PRO A 26 -7.53 7.50 24.37
N LEU A 27 -7.43 6.39 23.62
CA LEU A 27 -8.60 5.75 22.98
C LEU A 27 -9.57 5.11 23.98
N ARG A 28 -9.20 4.99 25.26
CA ARG A 28 -10.10 4.46 26.30
C ARG A 28 -11.39 5.27 26.48
N GLN A 29 -11.41 6.55 26.08
CA GLN A 29 -12.60 7.41 26.16
C GLN A 29 -13.50 7.38 24.91
N LEU A 30 -13.06 6.74 23.82
CA LEU A 30 -13.88 6.52 22.61
C LEU A 30 -14.55 5.14 22.58
N ILE A 31 -14.33 4.34 23.62
CA ILE A 31 -14.95 3.02 23.81
C ILE A 31 -16.28 3.23 24.52
N VAL A 32 -17.35 3.40 23.74
CA VAL A 32 -18.71 3.34 24.27
C VAL A 32 -19.04 1.87 24.51
N THR A 33 -18.97 1.43 25.77
CA THR A 33 -19.56 0.16 26.19
C THR A 33 -21.08 0.34 26.21
N SER A 34 -21.78 -0.13 25.17
CA SER A 34 -23.24 -0.21 25.22
C SER A 34 -23.64 -1.37 26.14
N ASP A 35 -24.36 -1.08 27.22
CA ASP A 35 -25.00 -2.10 28.05
C ASP A 35 -26.06 -2.87 27.23
N PRO A 36 -26.07 -4.21 27.24
CA PRO A 36 -27.11 -4.98 26.57
C PRO A 36 -28.40 -5.02 27.41
N PRO A 37 -29.59 -5.06 26.77
CA PRO A 37 -30.83 -5.26 27.50
C PRO A 37 -30.87 -6.68 28.08
N ARG A 38 -31.16 -6.79 29.38
CA ARG A 38 -31.32 -8.07 30.08
C ARG A 38 -32.48 -8.86 29.50
N THR A 39 -32.20 -10.05 28.97
CA THR A 39 -33.00 -11.27 29.19
C THR A 39 -32.28 -12.50 28.63
N THR A 40 -31.87 -13.39 29.55
CA THR A 40 -31.72 -14.85 29.40
C THR A 40 -30.94 -15.42 28.20
N SER A 41 -29.63 -15.60 28.38
CA SER A 41 -28.93 -16.90 28.43
C SER A 41 -27.44 -16.65 28.19
N VAL A 42 -26.60 -17.43 28.87
CA VAL A 42 -25.15 -17.26 28.93
C VAL A 42 -24.53 -17.41 27.53
N ILE A 43 -24.27 -16.29 26.86
CA ILE A 43 -23.18 -16.18 25.89
C ILE A 43 -22.31 -15.05 26.43
N GLU A 44 -21.30 -15.42 27.23
CA GLU A 44 -20.17 -14.54 27.52
C GLU A 44 -19.68 -13.94 26.20
N GLY A 45 -19.34 -12.65 26.18
CA GLY A 45 -18.88 -11.95 24.98
C GLY A 45 -17.66 -12.60 24.35
N THR A 46 -17.87 -13.63 23.54
CA THR A 46 -16.83 -14.38 22.86
C THR A 46 -16.32 -13.53 21.70
N THR A 47 -15.03 -13.19 21.78
CA THR A 47 -14.31 -12.58 20.68
C THR A 47 -14.28 -13.51 19.48
N MET A 48 -14.27 -12.98 18.26
CA MET A 48 -14.13 -13.79 17.05
C MET A 48 -12.95 -14.75 17.16
N LEU A 49 -11.77 -14.28 17.53
CA LEU A 49 -10.60 -15.15 17.66
C LEU A 49 -10.58 -15.89 18.99
N SER A 50 -10.24 -17.17 18.95
CA SER A 50 -9.84 -17.93 20.13
C SER A 50 -8.53 -17.39 20.72
N PHE A 51 -8.23 -17.75 21.97
CA PHE A 51 -6.98 -17.36 22.62
C PHE A 51 -5.74 -17.85 21.85
N ALA A 52 -5.78 -19.09 21.33
CA ALA A 52 -4.71 -19.64 20.52
C ALA A 52 -4.49 -18.86 19.22
N GLU A 53 -5.56 -18.49 18.53
CA GLU A 53 -5.50 -17.68 17.31
C GLU A 53 -4.90 -16.30 17.56
N LYS A 54 -5.25 -15.65 18.68
CA LYS A 54 -4.64 -14.37 19.08
C LYS A 54 -3.13 -14.49 19.25
N ILE A 55 -2.67 -15.55 19.91
CA ILE A 55 -1.22 -15.80 20.08
C ILE A 55 -0.56 -16.02 18.72
N VAL A 56 -1.12 -16.89 17.88
CA VAL A 56 -0.59 -17.18 16.55
C VAL A 56 -0.52 -15.90 15.72
N PHE A 57 -1.58 -15.08 15.72
CA PHE A 57 -1.59 -13.81 14.99
C PHE A 57 -0.49 -12.88 15.47
N VAL A 58 -0.31 -12.72 16.80
CA VAL A 58 0.75 -11.86 17.36
C VAL A 58 2.13 -12.37 16.97
N VAL A 59 2.39 -13.67 17.05
CA VAL A 59 3.68 -14.26 16.66
C VAL A 59 3.96 -14.02 15.17
N LEU A 60 2.98 -14.26 14.30
CA LEU A 60 3.10 -14.00 12.87
C LEU A 60 3.30 -12.52 12.58
N ALA A 61 2.57 -11.63 13.27
CA ALA A 61 2.69 -10.19 13.10
C ALA A 61 4.06 -9.68 13.52
N VAL A 62 4.58 -10.11 14.66
CA VAL A 62 5.94 -9.76 15.12
C VAL A 62 6.99 -10.27 14.14
N GLY A 63 6.87 -11.52 13.68
CA GLY A 63 7.77 -12.09 12.67
C GLY A 63 7.75 -11.32 11.35
N ALA A 64 6.56 -11.01 10.84
CA ALA A 64 6.36 -10.25 9.61
C ALA A 64 6.94 -8.83 9.74
N LEU A 65 6.70 -8.13 10.86
CA LEU A 65 7.24 -6.79 11.09
C LEU A 65 8.77 -6.80 11.23
N ALA A 66 9.34 -7.79 11.91
CA ALA A 66 10.78 -7.95 12.03
C ALA A 66 11.44 -8.17 10.66
N TYR A 67 10.85 -9.01 9.81
CA TYR A 67 11.38 -9.26 8.48
C TYR A 67 11.18 -8.05 7.55
N ALA A 68 10.01 -7.40 7.58
CA ALA A 68 9.79 -6.19 6.83
C ALA A 68 10.73 -5.05 7.25
N TRP A 69 11.05 -4.91 8.54
CA TRP A 69 12.07 -3.96 8.97
C TRP A 69 13.41 -4.20 8.27
N TYR A 70 13.84 -5.46 8.16
CA TYR A 70 15.06 -5.83 7.44
C TYR A 70 14.99 -5.44 5.96
N ASP A 71 13.88 -5.75 5.28
CA ASP A 71 13.71 -5.50 3.84
C ASP A 71 13.58 -4.00 3.51
N PHE A 72 12.81 -3.25 4.31
CA PHE A 72 12.72 -1.80 4.19
C PHE A 72 14.07 -1.12 4.47
N LYS A 73 14.81 -1.60 5.46
CA LYS A 73 16.18 -1.11 5.73
C LYS A 73 17.09 -1.40 4.55
N HIS A 74 16.98 -2.56 3.92
CA HIS A 74 17.77 -2.90 2.74
C HIS A 74 17.51 -1.90 1.60
N VAL A 75 16.24 -1.64 1.27
CA VAL A 75 15.87 -0.67 0.24
C VAL A 75 16.35 0.74 0.59
N TYR A 76 16.21 1.16 1.85
CA TYR A 76 16.76 2.42 2.31
C TYR A 76 18.27 2.52 2.07
N LEU A 77 19.03 1.47 2.40
CA LEU A 77 20.48 1.44 2.18
C LEU A 77 20.83 1.48 0.69
N VAL A 78 20.04 0.87 -0.19
CA VAL A 78 20.21 0.98 -1.65
C VAL A 78 20.00 2.41 -2.12
N ILE A 79 18.91 3.07 -1.71
CA ILE A 79 18.63 4.47 -2.06
C ILE A 79 19.74 5.39 -1.56
N ARG A 80 20.30 5.11 -0.39
CA ARG A 80 21.38 5.90 0.22
C ARG A 80 22.75 5.76 -0.46
N ARG A 81 22.89 4.88 -1.45
CA ARG A 81 24.11 4.81 -2.27
C ARG A 81 24.15 5.86 -3.38
N GLY A 82 23.01 6.44 -3.73
CA GLY A 82 22.96 7.52 -4.71
C GLY A 82 23.66 8.78 -4.21
N ASP A 83 24.17 9.56 -5.14
CA ASP A 83 24.89 10.80 -4.89
C ASP A 83 23.96 11.94 -4.41
N GLY A 84 24.57 13.01 -3.90
CA GLY A 84 23.90 14.25 -3.51
C GLY A 84 23.53 14.32 -2.03
N THR A 85 23.15 15.53 -1.60
CA THR A 85 22.79 15.80 -0.21
C THR A 85 21.31 15.52 0.05
N LEU A 86 21.01 15.09 1.28
CA LEU A 86 19.63 14.96 1.73
C LEU A 86 19.06 16.36 2.02
N PRO A 87 17.78 16.63 1.68
CA PRO A 87 17.13 17.89 1.99
C PRO A 87 17.11 18.11 3.50
N SER A 88 17.17 19.38 3.89
CA SER A 88 17.00 19.76 5.29
C SER A 88 15.60 19.34 5.78
N ARG A 89 15.47 19.13 7.09
CA ARG A 89 14.16 18.81 7.69
C ARG A 89 13.12 19.90 7.42
N ALA A 90 13.53 21.17 7.43
CA ALA A 90 12.66 22.30 7.13
C ALA A 90 12.14 22.24 5.68
N ALA A 91 13.01 21.99 4.71
CA ALA A 91 12.62 21.88 3.30
C ALA A 91 11.63 20.71 3.07
N VAL A 92 11.81 19.59 3.76
CA VAL A 92 10.84 18.48 3.70
C VAL A 92 9.50 18.90 4.32
N GLN A 93 9.50 19.52 5.50
CA GLN A 93 8.29 19.96 6.20
C GLN A 93 7.44 20.93 5.37
N GLU A 94 8.07 21.89 4.69
CA GLU A 94 7.38 22.81 3.79
C GLU A 94 6.65 22.09 2.65
N ARG A 95 7.19 20.94 2.21
CA ARG A 95 6.66 20.15 1.09
C ARG A 95 5.68 19.06 1.52
N VAL A 96 5.59 18.73 2.81
CA VAL A 96 4.66 17.71 3.32
C VAL A 96 3.22 18.05 2.94
N LYS A 97 2.80 19.32 3.09
CA LYS A 97 1.45 19.74 2.70
C LYS A 97 1.18 19.46 1.21
N THR A 98 2.12 19.84 0.35
CA THR A 98 2.02 19.59 -1.10
C THR A 98 2.00 18.10 -1.39
N ALA A 99 2.86 17.31 -0.75
CA ALA A 99 2.90 15.86 -0.91
C ALA A 99 1.57 15.20 -0.50
N LEU A 100 1.01 15.59 0.65
CA LEU A 100 -0.29 15.11 1.12
C LEU A 100 -1.41 15.46 0.15
N VAL A 101 -1.46 16.71 -0.34
CA VAL A 101 -2.48 17.12 -1.31
C VAL A 101 -2.35 16.31 -2.60
N GLN A 102 -1.15 16.16 -3.14
CA GLN A 102 -0.91 15.37 -4.36
C GLN A 102 -1.28 13.89 -4.16
N TRP A 103 -1.00 13.32 -2.99
CA TRP A 103 -1.26 11.94 -2.65
C TRP A 103 -2.77 11.66 -2.44
N LEU A 104 -3.48 12.55 -1.74
CA LEU A 104 -4.92 12.42 -1.50
C LEU A 104 -5.75 12.73 -2.75
N THR A 105 -5.40 13.76 -3.51
CA THR A 105 -6.16 14.16 -4.71
C THR A 105 -5.79 13.34 -5.94
N LEU A 106 -4.65 12.66 -5.92
CA LEU A 106 -4.07 11.94 -7.06
C LEU A 106 -3.89 12.86 -8.28
N ALA A 107 -3.72 14.17 -8.06
CA ALA A 107 -3.72 15.21 -9.08
C ALA A 107 -2.91 14.88 -10.36
N PRO A 108 -1.70 14.30 -10.28
CA PRO A 108 -0.91 14.01 -11.49
C PRO A 108 -1.50 12.90 -12.35
N THR A 109 -2.32 12.02 -11.76
CA THR A 109 -2.87 10.85 -12.45
C THR A 109 -4.01 11.21 -13.40
N TRP A 110 -4.76 12.28 -13.10
CA TRP A 110 -5.94 12.70 -13.87
C TRP A 110 -5.61 13.28 -15.26
N LYS A 111 -4.35 13.66 -15.50
CA LYS A 111 -3.91 14.33 -16.74
C LYS A 111 -4.06 13.49 -18.00
N LEU A 112 -4.06 12.17 -17.86
CA LEU A 112 -4.09 11.23 -18.98
C LEU A 112 -5.06 10.09 -18.64
N ARG A 113 -5.68 9.45 -19.64
CA ARG A 113 -6.50 8.22 -19.50
C ARG A 113 -7.54 8.29 -18.33
N PRO A 114 -8.58 9.15 -18.40
CA PRO A 114 -9.47 9.44 -17.28
C PRO A 114 -10.11 8.21 -16.62
N LEU A 115 -10.60 7.25 -17.41
CA LEU A 115 -11.21 6.02 -16.87
C LEU A 115 -10.21 5.20 -16.06
N THR A 116 -8.99 5.00 -16.58
CA THR A 116 -7.93 4.29 -15.85
C THR A 116 -7.55 5.04 -14.56
N SER A 117 -7.57 6.38 -14.58
CA SER A 117 -7.28 7.21 -13.40
C SER A 117 -8.39 7.11 -12.35
N LEU A 118 -9.66 7.08 -12.76
CA LEU A 118 -10.79 6.89 -11.87
C LEU A 118 -10.72 5.54 -11.15
N LEU A 119 -10.49 4.46 -11.90
CA LEU A 119 -10.38 3.11 -11.32
C LEU A 119 -9.13 2.96 -10.44
N HIS A 120 -8.05 3.68 -10.75
CA HIS A 120 -6.90 3.79 -9.85
C HIS A 120 -7.26 4.56 -8.57
N ALA A 121 -8.07 5.62 -8.67
CA ALA A 121 -8.49 6.40 -7.52
C ALA A 121 -9.35 5.59 -6.54
N PHE A 122 -10.23 4.72 -7.05
CA PHE A 122 -10.97 3.77 -6.19
C PHE A 122 -10.04 2.87 -5.39
N ILE A 123 -8.98 2.35 -6.02
CA ILE A 123 -7.97 1.55 -5.33
C ILE A 123 -7.23 2.42 -4.31
N ALA A 124 -6.68 3.56 -4.72
CA ALA A 124 -5.86 4.39 -3.85
C ALA A 124 -6.62 4.91 -2.61
N TRP A 125 -7.82 5.47 -2.79
CA TRP A 125 -8.65 5.92 -1.68
C TRP A 125 -9.14 4.76 -0.82
N GLY A 126 -9.49 3.63 -1.46
CA GLY A 126 -9.84 2.41 -0.74
C GLY A 126 -8.69 1.94 0.15
N PHE A 127 -7.46 1.85 -0.36
CA PHE A 127 -6.28 1.46 0.42
C PHE A 127 -5.92 2.44 1.53
N ILE A 128 -6.06 3.75 1.31
CA ILE A 128 -5.87 4.77 2.36
C ILE A 128 -6.88 4.55 3.49
N PHE A 129 -8.15 4.34 3.15
CA PHE A 129 -9.19 4.06 4.14
C PHE A 129 -8.99 2.71 4.82
N TYR A 130 -8.50 1.71 4.08
CA TYR A 130 -8.23 0.37 4.59
C TYR A 130 -7.14 0.32 5.66
N LEU A 131 -6.31 1.36 5.80
CA LEU A 131 -5.43 1.49 6.97
C LEU A 131 -6.26 1.52 8.27
N LEU A 132 -7.35 2.27 8.29
CA LEU A 132 -8.28 2.31 9.42
C LEU A 132 -9.08 1.01 9.53
N VAL A 133 -9.57 0.50 8.40
CA VAL A 133 -10.39 -0.73 8.37
C VAL A 133 -9.62 -1.93 8.90
N ASN A 134 -8.37 -2.13 8.48
CA ASN A 134 -7.54 -3.24 8.96
C ASN A 134 -7.25 -3.11 10.47
N VAL A 135 -7.08 -1.89 10.99
CA VAL A 135 -6.97 -1.67 12.45
C VAL A 135 -8.26 -2.07 13.15
N ALA A 136 -9.42 -1.67 12.61
CA ALA A 136 -10.72 -2.06 13.15
C ALA A 136 -10.93 -3.57 13.11
N ASP A 137 -10.56 -4.25 12.03
CA ASP A 137 -10.70 -5.69 11.85
C ASP A 137 -9.80 -6.46 12.84
N VAL A 138 -8.57 -5.98 13.10
CA VAL A 138 -7.71 -6.51 14.17
C VAL A 138 -8.36 -6.31 15.54
N LEU A 139 -8.85 -5.11 15.84
CA LEU A 139 -9.46 -4.83 17.15
C LEU A 139 -10.71 -5.69 17.40
N GLN A 140 -11.56 -5.86 16.40
CA GLN A 140 -12.77 -6.71 16.50
C GLN A 140 -12.43 -8.20 16.56
N GLY A 141 -11.32 -8.63 15.96
CA GLY A 141 -10.80 -9.99 16.14
C GLY A 141 -10.32 -10.25 17.58
N PHE A 142 -9.68 -9.26 18.21
CA PHE A 142 -9.06 -9.41 19.53
C PHE A 142 -10.01 -9.13 20.70
N PHE A 143 -11.00 -8.27 20.51
CA PHE A 143 -11.88 -7.76 21.56
C PHE A 143 -13.35 -7.88 21.14
N PRO A 144 -14.27 -8.13 22.08
CA PRO A 144 -15.68 -8.30 21.78
C PRO A 144 -16.34 -6.92 21.64
N ILE A 145 -15.91 -6.17 20.62
CA ILE A 145 -16.34 -4.79 20.37
C ILE A 145 -16.91 -4.67 18.96
N VAL A 146 -17.78 -3.68 18.79
CA VAL A 146 -18.16 -3.19 17.46
C VAL A 146 -17.41 -1.89 17.24
N PHE A 147 -16.52 -1.84 16.24
CA PHE A 147 -15.71 -0.65 15.99
C PHE A 147 -16.62 0.55 15.65
N LEU A 148 -16.46 1.66 16.37
CA LEU A 148 -17.33 2.87 16.33
C LEU A 148 -18.81 2.61 16.67
N GLY A 149 -19.14 1.46 17.26
CA GLY A 149 -20.48 1.13 17.74
C GLY A 149 -21.53 0.86 16.65
N THR A 150 -22.78 0.73 17.09
CA THR A 150 -23.95 0.46 16.23
C THR A 150 -24.70 1.71 15.79
N GLY A 151 -24.34 2.88 16.34
CA GLY A 151 -24.96 4.16 16.00
C GLY A 151 -24.62 4.68 14.59
N PRO A 152 -25.12 5.88 14.23
CA PRO A 152 -24.97 6.45 12.88
C PRO A 152 -23.51 6.57 12.40
N LEU A 153 -22.58 6.90 13.31
CA LEU A 153 -21.16 7.02 12.99
C LEU A 153 -20.56 5.67 12.58
N GLY A 154 -20.83 4.61 13.35
CA GLY A 154 -20.38 3.26 13.04
C GLY A 154 -20.99 2.75 11.73
N GLN A 155 -22.27 3.05 11.47
CA GLN A 155 -22.90 2.69 10.22
C GLN A 155 -22.31 3.43 9.01
N PHE A 156 -22.03 4.72 9.16
CA PHE A 156 -21.36 5.49 8.10
C PHE A 156 -19.94 4.96 7.83
N TYR A 157 -19.19 4.61 8.88
CA TYR A 157 -17.90 3.94 8.73
C TYR A 157 -18.00 2.63 7.96
N ARG A 158 -18.94 1.74 8.33
CA ARG A 158 -19.17 0.47 7.64
C ARG A 158 -19.54 0.71 6.18
N LEU A 159 -20.39 1.71 5.91
CA LEU A 159 -20.79 2.05 4.54
C LEU A 159 -19.57 2.46 3.72
N LEU A 160 -18.72 3.36 4.25
CA LEU A 160 -17.49 3.74 3.57
C LEU A 160 -16.55 2.55 3.35
N ALA A 161 -16.44 1.64 4.31
CA ALA A 161 -15.59 0.46 4.20
C ALA A 161 -16.10 -0.49 3.10
N ASP A 162 -17.41 -0.73 3.06
CA ASP A 162 -18.06 -1.60 2.10
C ASP A 162 -18.03 -1.00 0.67
N LEU A 163 -18.27 0.31 0.53
CA LEU A 163 -18.10 1.03 -0.74
C LEU A 163 -16.63 1.00 -1.23
N ALA A 164 -15.67 1.21 -0.31
CA ALA A 164 -14.25 1.11 -0.63
C ALA A 164 -13.87 -0.31 -1.09
N THR A 165 -14.43 -1.34 -0.44
CA THR A 165 -14.25 -2.75 -0.82
C THR A 165 -14.67 -2.98 -2.27
N ALA A 166 -15.89 -2.60 -2.62
CA ALA A 166 -16.38 -2.73 -3.99
C ALA A 166 -15.52 -1.95 -4.99
N GLY A 167 -15.17 -0.69 -4.67
CA GLY A 167 -14.32 0.15 -5.51
C GLY A 167 -12.95 -0.46 -5.78
N VAL A 168 -12.29 -1.00 -4.75
CA VAL A 168 -10.98 -1.66 -4.88
C VAL A 168 -11.09 -2.93 -5.72
N LEU A 169 -12.10 -3.77 -5.48
CA LEU A 169 -12.30 -5.01 -6.25
C LEU A 169 -12.57 -4.72 -7.73
N ILE A 170 -13.49 -3.78 -8.04
CA ILE A 170 -13.79 -3.36 -9.41
C ILE A 170 -12.54 -2.81 -10.09
N GLY A 171 -11.82 -1.91 -9.41
CA GLY A 171 -10.58 -1.34 -9.94
C GLY A 171 -9.53 -2.41 -10.21
N MET A 172 -9.33 -3.36 -9.29
CA MET A 172 -8.31 -4.39 -9.43
C MET A 172 -8.63 -5.40 -10.52
N ILE A 173 -9.90 -5.82 -10.63
CA ILE A 173 -10.38 -6.65 -11.74
C ILE A 173 -10.08 -5.93 -13.07
N TYR A 174 -10.40 -4.64 -13.18
CA TYR A 174 -10.08 -3.85 -14.37
C TYR A 174 -8.58 -3.84 -14.69
N PHE A 175 -7.70 -3.62 -13.70
CA PHE A 175 -6.25 -3.58 -13.95
C PHE A 175 -5.67 -4.95 -14.32
N LEU A 176 -6.19 -6.02 -13.74
CA LEU A 176 -5.83 -7.39 -14.10
C LEU A 176 -6.28 -7.70 -15.53
N LEU A 177 -7.54 -7.43 -15.89
CA LEU A 177 -8.03 -7.59 -17.25
C LEU A 177 -7.25 -6.75 -18.24
N ARG A 178 -6.98 -5.48 -17.92
CA ARG A 178 -6.22 -4.57 -18.77
C ARG A 178 -4.80 -5.07 -19.07
N ARG A 179 -4.15 -5.72 -18.10
CA ARG A 179 -2.77 -6.20 -18.27
C ARG A 179 -2.70 -7.62 -18.85
N PHE A 180 -3.57 -8.52 -18.42
CA PHE A 180 -3.48 -9.95 -18.74
C PHE A 180 -4.52 -10.40 -19.76
N GLY A 181 -5.76 -9.90 -19.67
CA GLY A 181 -6.84 -10.22 -20.61
C GLY A 181 -6.69 -9.45 -21.93
N TRP A 182 -6.86 -8.13 -21.88
CA TRP A 182 -6.75 -7.26 -23.06
C TRP A 182 -5.30 -7.01 -23.50
N ASN A 183 -4.33 -7.31 -22.64
CA ASN A 183 -2.91 -7.13 -22.91
C ASN A 183 -2.58 -5.76 -23.52
N ALA A 184 -3.08 -4.70 -22.87
CA ALA A 184 -3.14 -3.35 -23.44
C ALA A 184 -1.79 -2.90 -24.04
N PRO A 185 -1.71 -2.50 -25.33
CA PRO A 185 -0.45 -2.18 -26.00
C PRO A 185 0.37 -1.09 -25.31
N VAL A 186 -0.30 -0.12 -24.68
CA VAL A 186 0.33 0.97 -23.95
C VAL A 186 1.15 0.53 -22.72
N LEU A 187 0.95 -0.70 -22.25
CA LEU A 187 1.74 -1.31 -21.16
C LEU A 187 2.97 -2.09 -21.67
N ARG A 188 3.24 -2.06 -22.98
CA ARG A 188 4.37 -2.75 -23.61
C ARG A 188 5.46 -1.76 -24.01
N TYR A 189 6.65 -2.31 -24.24
CA TYR A 189 7.79 -1.61 -24.83
C TYR A 189 8.00 -2.08 -26.26
N ARG A 190 8.59 -1.23 -27.10
CA ARG A 190 9.02 -1.62 -28.45
C ARG A 190 10.28 -2.48 -28.38
N SER A 191 10.54 -3.25 -29.43
CA SER A 191 11.69 -4.16 -29.51
C SER A 191 13.04 -3.44 -29.46
N ASN A 192 13.12 -2.19 -29.89
CA ASN A 192 14.32 -1.37 -29.86
C ASN A 192 14.59 -0.68 -28.51
N VAL A 193 13.68 -0.80 -27.53
CA VAL A 193 13.90 -0.24 -26.19
C VAL A 193 14.71 -1.21 -25.36
N LYS A 194 15.84 -0.74 -24.81
CA LYS A 194 16.68 -1.57 -23.92
C LYS A 194 15.98 -1.83 -22.60
N LEU A 195 15.80 -3.11 -22.27
CA LEU A 195 15.20 -3.59 -21.03
C LEU A 195 16.17 -4.50 -20.29
N HIS A 196 16.14 -4.44 -18.96
CA HIS A 196 16.87 -5.38 -18.11
C HIS A 196 16.40 -6.82 -18.38
N SER A 197 17.30 -7.80 -18.31
CA SER A 197 17.02 -9.22 -18.68
C SER A 197 15.82 -9.80 -17.92
N LYS A 198 15.70 -9.52 -16.61
CA LYS A 198 14.54 -9.91 -15.80
C LYS A 198 13.22 -9.32 -16.32
N VAL A 199 13.24 -8.08 -16.80
CA VAL A 199 12.07 -7.39 -17.34
C VAL A 199 11.66 -8.04 -18.67
N GLN A 200 12.63 -8.35 -19.53
CA GLN A 200 12.40 -9.10 -20.77
C GLN A 200 11.80 -10.49 -20.49
N ALA A 201 12.27 -11.16 -19.44
CA ALA A 201 11.73 -12.43 -18.96
C ALA A 201 10.35 -12.33 -18.27
N GLY A 202 9.74 -11.13 -18.21
CA GLY A 202 8.38 -10.94 -17.72
C GLY A 202 8.25 -10.60 -16.24
N ALA A 203 9.31 -10.16 -15.55
CA ALA A 203 9.26 -9.79 -14.14
C ALA A 203 8.15 -8.78 -13.80
N ILE A 204 7.90 -7.78 -14.66
CA ILE A 204 6.78 -6.82 -14.47
C ILE A 204 5.43 -7.53 -14.44
N ARG A 205 5.21 -8.50 -15.34
CA ARG A 205 3.95 -9.24 -15.43
C ARG A 205 3.79 -10.13 -14.20
N ARG A 206 4.83 -10.85 -13.79
CA ARG A 206 4.82 -11.65 -12.55
C ARG A 206 4.50 -10.79 -11.33
N ASP A 207 5.20 -9.67 -11.15
CA ASP A 207 4.94 -8.76 -10.02
C ASP A 207 3.52 -8.16 -10.09
N SER A 208 3.00 -7.87 -11.29
CA SER A 208 1.61 -7.40 -11.46
C SER A 208 0.58 -8.44 -11.06
N LEU A 209 0.86 -9.71 -11.34
CA LEU A 209 -0.02 -10.80 -10.97
C LEU A 209 0.02 -10.99 -9.45
N ILE A 210 1.21 -11.05 -8.84
CA ILE A 210 1.34 -11.25 -7.39
C ILE A 210 0.64 -10.13 -6.61
N VAL A 211 0.93 -8.86 -6.95
CA VAL A 211 0.29 -7.72 -6.28
C VAL A 211 -1.20 -7.68 -6.56
N GLY A 212 -1.63 -7.94 -7.80
CA GLY A 212 -3.05 -7.89 -8.15
C GLY A 212 -3.86 -9.00 -7.46
N LEU A 213 -3.30 -10.21 -7.36
CA LEU A 213 -3.92 -11.31 -6.61
C LEU A 213 -3.91 -11.03 -5.11
N PHE A 214 -2.81 -10.50 -4.55
CA PHE A 214 -2.78 -10.09 -3.15
C PHE A 214 -3.93 -9.12 -2.83
N ILE A 215 -4.08 -8.04 -3.62
CA ILE A 215 -5.15 -7.07 -3.41
C ILE A 215 -6.52 -7.72 -3.55
N LEU A 216 -6.73 -8.52 -4.61
CA LEU A 216 -8.00 -9.16 -4.89
C LEU A 216 -8.41 -10.13 -3.77
N PHE A 217 -7.49 -10.96 -3.30
CA PHE A 217 -7.76 -11.92 -2.23
C PHE A 217 -7.86 -11.24 -0.87
N HIS A 218 -6.96 -10.32 -0.50
CA HIS A 218 -7.04 -9.60 0.76
C HIS A 218 -8.40 -8.91 0.94
N VAL A 219 -8.79 -8.11 -0.06
CA VAL A 219 -10.05 -7.35 -0.04
C VAL A 219 -11.26 -8.27 -0.24
N GLY A 220 -11.13 -9.30 -1.08
CA GLY A 220 -12.18 -10.29 -1.32
C GLY A 220 -12.48 -11.14 -0.09
N PHE A 221 -11.46 -11.57 0.65
CA PHE A 221 -11.64 -12.29 1.91
C PHE A 221 -12.28 -11.42 2.99
N ARG A 222 -11.97 -10.12 3.02
CA ARG A 222 -12.69 -9.17 3.89
C ARG A 222 -14.17 -9.08 3.53
N LEU A 223 -14.51 -8.94 2.24
CA LEU A 223 -15.90 -8.94 1.77
C LEU A 223 -16.62 -10.24 2.13
N LEU A 224 -15.95 -11.39 1.96
CA LEU A 224 -16.48 -12.69 2.36
C LEU A 224 -16.75 -12.73 3.87
N SER A 225 -15.79 -12.34 4.69
CA SER A 225 -15.94 -12.24 6.15
C SER A 225 -17.16 -11.42 6.54
N ASP A 226 -17.29 -10.20 6.00
CA ASP A 226 -18.42 -9.31 6.27
C ASP A 226 -19.75 -9.92 5.77
N SER A 227 -19.75 -10.67 4.66
CA SER A 227 -20.97 -11.29 4.12
C SER A 227 -21.47 -12.47 4.94
N PHE A 228 -20.56 -13.27 5.53
CA PHE A 228 -20.94 -14.33 6.48
C PHE A 228 -21.48 -13.73 7.77
N HIS A 229 -20.84 -12.66 8.27
CA HIS A 229 -21.32 -11.92 9.43
C HIS A 229 -22.75 -11.41 9.23
N VAL A 230 -23.05 -10.80 8.08
CA VAL A 230 -24.40 -10.31 7.75
C VAL A 230 -25.40 -11.46 7.58
N ALA A 231 -24.99 -12.58 6.99
CA ALA A 231 -25.86 -13.77 6.88
C ALA A 231 -26.26 -14.32 8.25
N GLN A 232 -25.36 -14.24 9.24
CA GLN A 232 -25.60 -14.73 10.60
C GLN A 232 -26.43 -13.76 11.45
N HIS A 233 -26.14 -12.45 11.38
CA HIS A 233 -26.70 -11.46 12.30
C HIS A 233 -27.86 -10.65 11.72
N GLY A 234 -28.14 -10.83 10.43
CA GLY A 234 -29.19 -10.13 9.70
C GLY A 234 -28.72 -8.91 8.92
N PRO A 235 -29.62 -8.29 8.13
CA PRO A 235 -29.29 -7.18 7.23
C PRO A 235 -28.63 -5.99 7.92
N ASP A 236 -27.63 -5.40 7.26
CA ASP A 236 -26.94 -4.18 7.69
C ASP A 236 -26.83 -3.21 6.51
N TRP A 237 -27.55 -2.09 6.57
CA TRP A 237 -27.52 -1.06 5.53
C TRP A 237 -26.14 -0.41 5.40
N GLY A 238 -25.31 -0.47 6.44
CA GLY A 238 -23.92 -0.04 6.40
C GLY A 238 -23.04 -0.98 5.56
N ARG A 239 -23.54 -2.11 5.07
CA ARG A 239 -22.75 -3.08 4.31
C ARG A 239 -23.50 -3.58 3.06
N PRO A 240 -23.91 -2.69 2.14
CA PRO A 240 -24.80 -3.08 1.03
C PRO A 240 -24.23 -4.19 0.12
N PHE A 241 -22.92 -4.20 -0.17
CA PHE A 241 -22.29 -5.22 -1.00
C PHE A 241 -22.07 -6.53 -0.25
N ALA A 242 -21.61 -6.48 1.00
CA ALA A 242 -21.55 -7.69 1.82
C ALA A 242 -22.94 -8.29 2.05
N GLN A 243 -23.97 -7.46 2.25
CA GLN A 243 -25.36 -7.89 2.35
C GLN A 243 -25.85 -8.51 1.06
N ALA A 244 -25.56 -7.92 -0.11
CA ALA A 244 -25.91 -8.53 -1.38
C ALA A 244 -25.25 -9.91 -1.56
N LEU A 245 -23.98 -10.06 -1.13
CA LEU A 245 -23.29 -11.34 -1.17
C LEU A 245 -23.82 -12.34 -0.13
N SER A 246 -24.36 -11.86 1.00
CA SER A 246 -24.86 -12.71 2.09
C SER A 246 -25.98 -13.67 1.66
N TYR A 247 -26.75 -13.30 0.64
CA TYR A 247 -27.80 -14.16 0.06
C TYR A 247 -27.25 -15.45 -0.56
N ALA A 248 -25.97 -15.49 -0.95
CA ALA A 248 -25.33 -16.71 -1.45
C ALA A 248 -25.14 -17.77 -0.34
N TRP A 249 -25.21 -17.36 0.93
CA TRP A 249 -25.05 -18.21 2.10
C TRP A 249 -26.38 -18.59 2.76
N ALA A 250 -27.51 -18.29 2.10
CA ALA A 250 -28.83 -18.62 2.61
C ALA A 250 -28.97 -20.14 2.83
N GLY A 251 -29.47 -20.52 4.02
CA GLY A 251 -29.64 -21.93 4.40
C GLY A 251 -28.36 -22.63 4.88
N TRP A 252 -27.23 -21.94 4.97
CA TRP A 252 -26.05 -22.47 5.64
C TRP A 252 -26.27 -22.53 7.15
N SER A 253 -25.65 -23.52 7.82
CA SER A 253 -25.70 -23.62 9.28
C SER A 253 -24.90 -22.51 9.96
N ASP A 254 -25.28 -22.11 11.17
CA ASP A 254 -24.57 -21.10 11.97
C ASP A 254 -23.08 -21.42 12.13
N GLY A 255 -22.74 -22.69 12.36
CA GLY A 255 -21.34 -23.13 12.46
C GLY A 255 -20.56 -22.93 11.17
N ALA A 256 -21.19 -23.11 10.01
CA ALA A 256 -20.56 -22.85 8.71
C ALA A 256 -20.37 -21.35 8.45
N LEU A 257 -21.32 -20.50 8.86
CA LEU A 257 -21.21 -19.05 8.75
C LEU A 257 -20.07 -18.51 9.62
N VAL A 258 -19.99 -18.95 10.89
CA VAL A 258 -18.89 -18.57 11.80
C VAL A 258 -17.54 -19.02 11.23
N ALA A 259 -17.44 -20.26 10.74
CA ALA A 259 -16.21 -20.75 10.12
C ALA A 259 -15.84 -19.93 8.88
N GLY A 260 -16.81 -19.56 8.05
CA GLY A 260 -16.62 -18.70 6.88
C GLY A 260 -16.12 -17.31 7.25
N GLU A 261 -16.70 -16.69 8.30
CA GLU A 261 -16.24 -15.42 8.84
C GLU A 261 -14.77 -15.50 9.31
N HIS A 262 -14.41 -16.55 10.04
CA HIS A 262 -13.03 -16.77 10.50
C HIS A 262 -12.04 -16.97 9.35
N ILE A 263 -12.40 -17.78 8.34
CA ILE A 263 -11.57 -18.00 7.15
C ILE A 263 -11.40 -16.68 6.38
N GLY A 264 -12.47 -15.89 6.26
CA GLY A 264 -12.42 -14.58 5.64
C GLY A 264 -11.49 -13.62 6.38
N TRP A 265 -11.58 -13.56 7.71
CA TRP A 265 -10.71 -12.70 8.51
C TRP A 265 -9.23 -13.10 8.41
N TRP A 266 -8.92 -14.40 8.56
CA TRP A 266 -7.56 -14.91 8.41
C TRP A 266 -7.04 -14.76 6.98
N GLY A 267 -7.89 -14.97 5.98
CA GLY A 267 -7.55 -14.72 4.58
C GLY A 267 -7.20 -13.25 4.36
N ALA A 268 -8.00 -12.32 4.90
CA ALA A 268 -7.77 -10.89 4.74
C ALA A 268 -6.47 -10.45 5.44
N LEU A 269 -6.35 -10.65 6.75
CA LEU A 269 -5.23 -10.12 7.52
C LEU A 269 -3.98 -11.01 7.45
N GLY A 270 -4.14 -12.33 7.35
CA GLY A 270 -3.02 -13.25 7.15
C GLY A 270 -2.26 -12.97 5.86
N LEU A 271 -2.97 -12.63 4.77
CA LEU A 271 -2.32 -12.19 3.53
C LEU A 271 -1.54 -10.89 3.71
N ILE A 272 -2.01 -9.94 4.52
CA ILE A 272 -1.23 -8.74 4.85
C ILE A 272 0.08 -9.13 5.55
N LEU A 273 0.02 -10.01 6.56
CA LEU A 273 1.20 -10.45 7.30
C LEU A 273 2.25 -11.10 6.38
N LEU A 274 1.79 -11.90 5.40
CA LEU A 274 2.67 -12.51 4.40
C LEU A 274 3.22 -11.47 3.40
N PHE A 275 2.44 -10.45 3.05
CA PHE A 275 2.80 -9.49 2.01
C PHE A 275 3.71 -8.37 2.51
N ILE A 276 3.63 -7.97 3.79
CA ILE A 276 4.40 -6.86 4.36
C ILE A 276 5.92 -6.99 4.15
N PRO A 277 6.58 -8.14 4.38
CA PRO A 277 8.00 -8.31 4.06
C PRO A 277 8.30 -8.19 2.57
N TYR A 278 7.43 -8.71 1.72
CA TYR A 278 7.60 -8.66 0.27
C TYR A 278 7.32 -7.26 -0.33
N PHE A 279 6.48 -6.47 0.33
CA PHE A 279 5.99 -5.15 -0.09
C PHE A 279 7.04 -4.21 -0.71
N PRO A 280 8.22 -3.93 -0.07
CA PRO A 280 9.21 -2.98 -0.58
C PRO A 280 9.82 -3.39 -1.95
N TYR A 281 9.76 -4.67 -2.28
CA TYR A 281 10.25 -5.22 -3.56
C TYR A 281 9.18 -5.30 -4.64
N THR A 282 7.92 -4.96 -4.34
CA THR A 282 6.80 -5.00 -5.29
C THR A 282 6.45 -3.64 -5.85
N LYS A 283 5.82 -3.55 -7.02
CA LYS A 283 5.31 -2.25 -7.52
C LYS A 283 4.40 -1.54 -6.50
N HIS A 284 3.79 -2.24 -5.56
CA HIS A 284 2.88 -1.65 -4.58
C HIS A 284 3.60 -0.67 -3.64
N PHE A 285 4.92 -0.78 -3.49
CA PHE A 285 5.74 0.15 -2.70
C PHE A 285 5.64 1.61 -3.16
N HIS A 286 5.20 1.86 -4.40
CA HIS A 286 4.91 3.21 -4.90
C HIS A 286 3.92 3.97 -4.01
N LEU A 287 3.05 3.28 -3.26
CA LEU A 287 2.11 3.91 -2.33
C LEU A 287 2.85 4.79 -1.31
N ILE A 288 3.97 4.29 -0.78
CA ILE A 288 4.83 5.02 0.16
C ILE A 288 5.78 5.93 -0.60
N MET A 289 6.44 5.38 -1.63
CA MET A 289 7.53 6.07 -2.31
C MET A 289 7.07 7.24 -3.17
N SER A 290 5.82 7.28 -3.62
CA SER A 290 5.24 8.47 -4.25
C SER A 290 5.16 9.64 -3.26
N GLY A 291 4.81 9.38 -1.99
CA GLY A 291 4.78 10.40 -0.95
C GLY A 291 6.19 10.91 -0.63
N VAL A 292 7.16 10.00 -0.49
CA VAL A 292 8.59 10.34 -0.33
C VAL A 292 9.05 11.19 -1.50
N ASN A 293 8.76 10.77 -2.74
CA ASN A 293 9.15 11.48 -3.95
C ASN A 293 8.63 12.93 -3.97
N PHE A 294 7.37 13.17 -3.63
CA PHE A 294 6.84 14.54 -3.56
C PHE A 294 7.49 15.36 -2.45
N ALA A 295 7.73 14.75 -1.28
CA ALA A 295 8.33 15.44 -0.14
C ALA A 295 9.82 15.78 -0.36
N THR A 296 10.52 15.00 -1.18
CA THR A 296 11.98 15.12 -1.38
C THR A 296 12.39 15.57 -2.77
N LYS A 297 11.42 16.00 -3.59
CA LYS A 297 11.66 16.43 -4.97
C LYS A 297 12.75 17.50 -5.05
N PRO A 298 13.76 17.39 -5.91
CA PRO A 298 14.80 18.42 -6.04
C PRO A 298 14.22 19.73 -6.58
N GLU A 299 14.84 20.85 -6.20
CA GLU A 299 14.50 22.17 -6.73
C GLU A 299 14.95 22.28 -8.18
N ARG A 300 14.05 22.77 -9.03
CA ARG A 300 14.27 22.96 -10.46
C ARG A 300 13.35 24.04 -10.98
N THR A 301 13.84 24.82 -11.94
CA THR A 301 13.07 25.88 -12.60
C THR A 301 11.89 25.32 -13.40
N SER A 302 12.02 24.13 -13.97
CA SER A 302 10.93 23.39 -14.62
C SER A 302 11.07 21.87 -14.50
N LEU A 303 9.98 21.13 -14.75
CA LEU A 303 9.94 19.65 -14.67
C LEU A 303 10.91 18.93 -15.63
N GLY A 304 11.45 19.60 -16.64
CA GLY A 304 12.41 19.04 -17.59
C GLY A 304 13.82 19.63 -17.49
N THR A 305 14.08 20.47 -16.48
CA THR A 305 15.39 21.13 -16.35
C THR A 305 16.44 20.10 -15.99
N LEU A 306 17.47 19.98 -16.83
CA LEU A 306 18.70 19.26 -16.52
C LEU A 306 19.67 20.20 -15.81
N ALA A 307 20.48 19.66 -14.90
CA ALA A 307 21.58 20.42 -14.33
C ALA A 307 22.57 20.77 -15.45
N PRO A 308 23.05 22.04 -15.52
CA PRO A 308 24.05 22.41 -16.51
C PRO A 308 25.35 21.63 -16.26
N ILE A 309 25.95 21.14 -17.33
CA ILE A 309 27.28 20.52 -17.29
C ILE A 309 28.30 21.64 -17.54
N ASN A 310 29.28 21.78 -16.65
CA ASN A 310 30.38 22.71 -16.85
C ASN A 310 31.46 22.04 -17.70
N PHE A 311 31.47 22.31 -19.01
CA PHE A 311 32.46 21.73 -19.92
C PHE A 311 33.86 22.32 -19.76
N ASP A 312 34.00 23.46 -19.05
CA ASP A 312 35.29 24.12 -18.78
C ASP A 312 35.96 23.61 -17.49
N ASP A 313 35.28 22.73 -16.73
CA ASP A 313 35.83 22.11 -15.54
C ASP A 313 36.72 20.91 -15.90
N GLU A 314 38.03 21.15 -15.98
CA GLU A 314 39.03 20.13 -16.30
C GLU A 314 39.13 19.01 -15.24
N SER A 315 38.48 19.14 -14.08
CA SER A 315 38.39 18.07 -13.08
C SER A 315 37.33 17.01 -13.41
N ILE A 316 36.45 17.26 -14.38
CA ILE A 316 35.41 16.32 -14.82
C ILE A 316 35.99 15.38 -15.89
N GLU A 317 36.33 14.16 -15.46
CA GLU A 317 36.90 13.13 -16.35
C GLU A 317 35.83 12.34 -17.13
N GLU A 318 34.58 12.32 -16.65
CA GLU A 318 33.48 11.57 -17.26
C GLU A 318 32.18 12.39 -17.27
N PHE A 319 31.50 12.41 -18.41
CA PHE A 319 30.21 13.06 -18.57
C PHE A 319 29.06 12.04 -18.51
N GLY A 320 28.12 12.28 -17.60
CA GLY A 320 26.95 11.42 -17.40
C GLY A 320 27.12 10.47 -16.23
N VAL A 321 26.45 9.32 -16.29
CA VAL A 321 26.48 8.29 -15.23
C VAL A 321 26.70 6.93 -15.87
N ALA A 322 27.70 6.19 -15.39
CA ALA A 322 28.00 4.82 -15.81
C ALA A 322 27.41 3.80 -14.83
N LYS A 323 27.29 4.16 -13.55
CA LYS A 323 26.78 3.32 -12.47
C LYS A 323 25.53 3.91 -11.84
N ILE A 324 24.72 3.04 -11.22
CA ILE A 324 23.47 3.47 -10.59
C ILE A 324 23.73 4.31 -9.33
N GLU A 325 24.84 4.07 -8.63
CA GLU A 325 25.25 4.81 -7.44
C GLU A 325 25.68 6.25 -7.74
N GLU A 326 26.05 6.55 -8.99
CA GLU A 326 26.41 7.90 -9.44
C GLU A 326 25.15 8.75 -9.72
N LEU A 327 23.96 8.15 -9.75
CA LEU A 327 22.72 8.89 -9.84
C LEU A 327 22.43 9.59 -8.50
N PRO A 328 21.82 10.79 -8.53
CA PRO A 328 21.26 11.39 -7.34
C PRO A 328 20.33 10.41 -6.61
N TRP A 329 20.40 10.35 -5.28
CA TRP A 329 19.58 9.42 -4.49
C TRP A 329 18.06 9.59 -4.74
N THR A 330 17.61 10.79 -5.16
CA THR A 330 16.22 11.05 -5.57
C THR A 330 15.83 10.30 -6.84
N HIS A 331 16.75 10.05 -7.76
CA HIS A 331 16.53 9.23 -8.95
C HIS A 331 16.45 7.74 -8.61
N LEU A 332 17.03 7.31 -7.48
CA LEU A 332 16.84 5.96 -6.95
C LEU A 332 15.47 5.83 -6.29
N VAL A 333 14.98 6.88 -5.62
CA VAL A 333 13.60 6.96 -5.12
C VAL A 333 12.58 6.83 -6.27
N ASP A 334 12.82 7.49 -7.42
CA ASP A 334 11.94 7.43 -8.59
C ASP A 334 11.67 5.99 -9.04
N ALA A 335 12.68 5.10 -8.99
CA ALA A 335 12.53 3.69 -9.36
C ALA A 335 11.51 2.95 -8.48
N TYR A 336 11.42 3.30 -7.20
CA TYR A 336 10.45 2.72 -6.27
C TYR A 336 9.10 3.45 -6.25
N ALA A 337 9.05 4.71 -6.68
CA ALA A 337 7.81 5.45 -6.91
C ALA A 337 7.14 5.07 -8.25
N CYS A 338 7.89 4.45 -9.17
CA CYS A 338 7.39 4.00 -10.45
C CYS A 338 6.43 2.81 -10.32
N ILE A 339 5.16 3.02 -10.68
CA ILE A 339 4.13 1.98 -10.75
C ILE A 339 4.03 1.32 -12.15
N MET A 340 4.94 1.63 -13.07
CA MET A 340 5.01 1.01 -14.40
C MET A 340 3.73 1.23 -15.23
N CYS A 341 3.18 2.45 -15.16
CA CYS A 341 1.94 2.85 -15.85
C CYS A 341 2.16 3.35 -17.30
N ASN A 342 3.42 3.58 -17.68
CA ASN A 342 3.88 4.10 -18.97
C ASN A 342 3.34 5.49 -19.36
N ARG A 343 2.79 6.28 -18.42
CA ARG A 343 2.31 7.64 -18.72
C ARG A 343 3.45 8.58 -19.14
N CYS A 344 4.63 8.44 -18.53
CA CYS A 344 5.82 9.20 -18.92
C CYS A 344 6.32 8.82 -20.32
N GLN A 345 6.12 7.56 -20.72
CA GLN A 345 6.48 7.06 -22.04
C GLN A 345 5.54 7.62 -23.14
N ASP A 346 4.23 7.70 -22.87
CA ASP A 346 3.24 8.20 -23.83
C ASP A 346 3.53 9.63 -24.33
N VAL A 347 4.12 10.47 -23.49
CA VAL A 347 4.36 11.90 -23.77
C VAL A 347 5.81 12.20 -24.14
N CYS A 348 6.68 11.19 -24.18
CA CYS A 348 8.10 11.38 -24.46
C CYS A 348 8.34 11.59 -25.96
N PRO A 349 8.89 12.74 -26.41
CA PRO A 349 9.15 13.00 -27.83
C PRO A 349 10.03 11.94 -28.50
N ALA A 350 11.07 11.45 -27.80
CA ALA A 350 11.94 10.41 -28.31
C ALA A 350 11.19 9.08 -28.50
N TYR A 351 10.39 8.69 -27.51
CA TYR A 351 9.60 7.46 -27.62
C TYR A 351 8.54 7.57 -28.71
N VAL A 352 7.76 8.66 -28.79
CA VAL A 352 6.68 8.74 -29.78
C VAL A 352 7.21 8.75 -31.23
N THR A 353 8.42 9.28 -31.46
CA THR A 353 9.06 9.35 -32.80
C THR A 353 9.79 8.07 -33.24
N GLY A 354 9.66 6.96 -32.52
CA GLY A 354 10.27 5.69 -32.95
C GLY A 354 11.60 5.33 -32.28
N LYS A 355 12.20 6.25 -31.50
CA LYS A 355 13.55 6.05 -30.95
C LYS A 355 13.57 5.05 -29.79
N GLU A 356 14.77 4.60 -29.44
CA GLU A 356 15.02 3.57 -28.42
C GLU A 356 14.79 4.04 -26.96
N LEU A 357 14.68 5.36 -26.75
CA LEU A 357 14.55 5.93 -25.41
C LEU A 357 13.12 5.83 -24.89
N SER A 358 12.97 5.25 -23.70
CA SER A 358 11.74 5.27 -22.92
C SER A 358 12.03 5.67 -21.47
N PRO A 359 11.48 6.78 -20.96
CA PRO A 359 11.63 7.16 -19.56
C PRO A 359 11.02 6.11 -18.62
N SER A 360 9.97 5.39 -19.05
CA SER A 360 9.42 4.32 -18.23
C SER A 360 10.35 3.12 -18.15
N ALA A 361 11.02 2.75 -19.25
CA ALA A 361 11.97 1.64 -19.24
C ALA A 361 13.17 1.96 -18.36
N LEU A 362 13.62 3.22 -18.36
CA LEU A 362 14.70 3.69 -17.49
C LEU A 362 14.38 3.46 -16.00
N GLU A 363 13.23 3.92 -15.52
CA GLU A 363 12.84 3.72 -14.10
C GLU A 363 12.64 2.25 -13.73
N VAL A 364 12.11 1.45 -14.66
CA VAL A 364 11.89 0.02 -14.44
C VAL A 364 13.22 -0.75 -14.38
N ASN A 365 14.19 -0.41 -15.22
CA ASN A 365 15.48 -1.10 -15.26
C ASN A 365 16.36 -0.83 -14.04
N LYS A 366 16.14 0.29 -13.32
CA LYS A 366 16.84 0.63 -12.07
C LYS A 366 16.44 -0.27 -10.89
N ARG A 367 15.34 -1.01 -11.03
CA ARG A 367 14.73 -1.79 -9.95
C ARG A 367 14.88 -3.27 -10.20
#